data_AF-A0A6P7H3W8-F1
#
_entry.id   AF-A0A6P7H3W8-F1
#
_cell.length_a   1.000
_cell.length_b   1.000
_cell.length_c   1.000
_cell.angle_alpha   90.00
_cell.angle_beta   90.00
_cell.angle_gamma   90.00
#
_symmetry.space_group_name_H-M   'P 1'
#
loop_
_entity.id
_entity.type
_entity.pdbx_description
1 polymer ?
#
loop_
_entity_poly.entity_id
_entity_poly.type
_entity_poly.pdbx_seq_one_letter_code
_entity_poly.pdbx_strand_id
1 'polypeptide(L)'
;MELLEDNDDSDADPLFNPEEETQSESEPDEDRQNLSNEAPLPIMTNTKTKRAKRGQASKDNWTSEKKRLQRNKGEEYFSRRKTEQGKIVFDVPRASRQLKPRCNHTISAFFKCSSVSDNLRQNIFTTYWNMSRPEKKCFIKALVLKKEVKQRRTDNPNSRRGSSFQYHLKDVGTTFHVCKKIFLHTLDVGEWTVHAWVGIKDKIKKSCHQN
;
A
#
# COMPACT_ATOMS: atom_id res chain seq x y z
N MET A 1 -68.30 -13.13 16.18
CA MET A 1 -67.40 -12.48 15.22
C MET A 1 -67.41 -11.01 15.58
N GLU A 2 -66.44 -10.59 16.39
CA GLU A 2 -66.14 -9.19 16.66
C GLU A 2 -64.69 -9.13 17.16
N LEU A 3 -63.93 -8.28 16.47
CA LEU A 3 -62.50 -7.99 16.65
C LEU A 3 -62.33 -7.02 17.81
N LEU A 4 -61.27 -7.17 18.62
CA LEU A 4 -60.53 -6.03 19.16
C LEU A 4 -59.05 -6.42 19.35
N GLU A 5 -58.20 -5.69 18.65
CA GLU A 5 -56.74 -5.61 18.76
C GLU A 5 -56.42 -4.57 19.83
N ASP A 6 -55.50 -4.85 20.75
CA ASP A 6 -54.91 -3.82 21.61
C ASP A 6 -53.40 -3.76 21.40
N ASN A 7 -52.96 -2.69 20.75
CA ASN A 7 -51.59 -2.18 20.72
C ASN A 7 -51.29 -1.52 22.07
N ASP A 8 -50.21 -1.93 22.74
CA ASP A 8 -49.65 -1.24 23.90
C ASP A 8 -48.38 -0.49 23.47
N ASP A 9 -48.55 0.81 23.24
CA ASP A 9 -47.51 1.79 22.96
C ASP A 9 -47.61 2.88 24.03
N SER A 10 -46.70 2.86 25.01
CA SER A 10 -46.51 3.99 25.91
C SER A 10 -45.02 4.29 26.13
N ASP A 11 -44.52 5.16 25.25
CA ASP A 11 -43.38 6.02 25.49
C ASP A 11 -43.74 7.04 26.60
N ALA A 12 -43.13 6.90 27.77
CA ALA A 12 -43.14 7.93 28.81
C ALA A 12 -41.71 8.47 29.00
N ASP A 13 -41.46 9.63 28.40
CA ASP A 13 -40.21 10.39 28.53
C ASP A 13 -40.21 11.21 29.84
N PRO A 14 -39.22 11.08 30.74
CA PRO A 14 -39.18 11.82 32.00
C PRO A 14 -38.93 13.33 31.78
N LEU A 15 -39.77 14.14 32.42
CA LEU A 15 -39.80 15.60 32.32
C LEU A 15 -38.48 16.26 32.80
N PHE A 16 -38.01 17.19 31.97
CA PHE A 16 -36.91 18.12 32.21
C PHE A 16 -37.26 19.13 33.32
N ASN A 17 -36.40 19.26 34.34
CA ASN A 17 -36.54 20.23 35.42
C ASN A 17 -35.41 21.28 35.35
N PRO A 18 -35.69 22.56 35.04
CA PRO A 18 -34.71 23.63 35.07
C PRO A 18 -34.71 24.36 36.43
N GLU A 19 -33.58 25.01 36.71
CA GLU A 19 -33.32 25.99 37.79
C GLU A 19 -32.84 25.43 39.14
N GLU A 20 -31.58 25.70 39.45
CA GLU A 20 -31.23 26.52 40.61
C GLU A 20 -29.85 27.19 40.39
N GLU A 21 -29.87 28.52 40.40
CA GLU A 21 -28.71 29.42 40.46
C GLU A 21 -28.09 29.38 41.86
N THR A 22 -26.75 29.41 41.95
CA THR A 22 -26.08 30.02 43.11
C THR A 22 -24.82 30.75 42.63
N GLN A 23 -24.89 32.07 42.75
CA GLN A 23 -23.77 33.01 42.64
C GLN A 23 -23.08 33.12 44.00
N SER A 24 -21.75 33.14 44.02
CA SER A 24 -21.01 33.84 45.06
C SER A 24 -19.66 34.30 44.51
N GLU A 25 -19.56 35.61 44.27
CA GLU A 25 -18.34 36.32 43.91
C GLU A 25 -17.50 36.64 45.15
N SER A 26 -16.17 36.57 45.03
CA SER A 26 -15.25 37.45 45.77
C SER A 26 -13.87 37.49 45.07
N GLU A 27 -13.54 38.65 44.51
CA GLU A 27 -12.21 39.15 44.09
C GLU A 27 -11.86 40.36 45.00
N PRO A 28 -10.67 41.02 44.97
CA PRO A 28 -9.42 40.81 44.21
C PRO A 28 -8.18 40.77 45.18
N ASP A 29 -6.88 40.73 44.85
CA ASP A 29 -6.11 41.61 43.97
C ASP A 29 -4.61 41.22 43.87
N GLU A 30 -4.00 41.64 42.75
CA GLU A 30 -2.60 41.99 42.43
C GLU A 30 -1.46 40.96 42.21
N ASP A 31 -1.01 40.98 40.94
CA ASP A 31 0.37 41.00 40.42
C ASP A 31 1.41 39.95 40.87
N ARG A 32 1.74 39.05 39.93
CA ARG A 32 3.14 38.80 39.55
C ARG A 32 3.28 38.06 38.21
N GLN A 33 3.83 38.79 37.24
CA GLN A 33 4.42 38.23 36.03
C GLN A 33 5.57 37.27 36.38
N ASN A 34 5.58 36.05 35.81
CA ASN A 34 6.85 35.43 35.47
C ASN A 34 6.73 34.47 34.27
N LEU A 35 7.39 34.86 33.19
CA LEU A 35 7.74 34.04 32.03
C LEU A 35 8.69 32.92 32.48
N SER A 36 8.27 31.67 32.31
CA SER A 36 9.22 30.58 32.09
C SER A 36 8.63 29.62 31.06
N ASN A 37 9.11 29.78 29.83
CA ASN A 37 8.88 28.87 28.72
C ASN A 37 9.60 27.54 28.99
N GLU A 38 8.90 26.58 29.59
CA GLU A 38 9.27 25.17 29.53
C GLU A 38 8.09 24.47 28.86
N ALA A 39 8.25 24.15 27.58
CA ALA A 39 7.23 23.45 26.80
C ALA A 39 6.93 22.09 27.47
N PRO A 40 5.70 21.82 27.93
CA PRO A 40 5.38 20.52 28.47
C PRO A 40 5.50 19.47 27.36
N LEU A 41 6.42 18.53 27.53
CA LEU A 41 6.48 17.34 26.69
C LEU A 41 5.10 16.67 26.67
N PRO A 42 4.58 16.25 25.51
CA PRO A 42 3.22 15.77 25.39
C PRO A 42 3.07 14.48 26.19
N ILE A 43 2.35 14.58 27.30
CA ILE A 43 1.89 13.44 28.10
C ILE A 43 1.02 12.59 27.16
N MET A 44 1.50 11.41 26.77
CA MET A 44 0.71 10.44 26.03
C MET A 44 -0.38 9.88 26.94
N THR A 45 -1.49 10.62 27.07
CA THR A 45 -2.67 10.12 27.77
C THR A 45 -3.24 8.97 26.95
N ASN A 46 -3.14 7.76 27.50
CA ASN A 46 -3.69 6.53 26.91
C ASN A 46 -5.23 6.53 27.05
N THR A 47 -5.90 7.43 26.35
CA THR A 47 -7.35 7.49 26.31
C THR A 47 -7.84 6.39 25.38
N LYS A 48 -8.42 5.33 25.94
CA LYS A 48 -9.11 4.30 25.16
C LYS A 48 -10.17 4.96 24.30
N THR A 49 -9.91 5.06 22.99
CA THR A 49 -10.86 5.66 22.04
C THR A 49 -12.14 4.82 22.00
N LYS A 50 -13.29 5.46 22.22
CA LYS A 50 -14.60 4.80 22.06
C LYS A 50 -14.71 4.21 20.65
N ARG A 51 -15.23 2.97 20.55
CA ARG A 51 -15.43 2.32 19.24
C ARG A 51 -16.34 3.19 18.38
N ALA A 52 -15.92 3.46 17.14
CA ALA A 52 -16.75 4.20 16.20
C ALA A 52 -18.10 3.50 15.96
N LYS A 53 -19.16 4.30 15.83
CA LYS A 53 -20.49 3.81 15.45
C LYS A 53 -20.42 3.10 14.09
N ARG A 54 -21.29 2.10 13.87
CA ARG A 54 -21.36 1.36 12.60
C ARG A 54 -21.56 2.33 11.43
N GLY A 55 -20.80 2.17 10.34
CA GLY A 55 -20.84 3.06 9.17
C GLY A 55 -20.03 4.35 9.29
N GLN A 56 -19.65 4.77 10.51
CA GLN A 56 -18.88 5.99 10.77
C GLN A 56 -17.37 5.72 10.93
N ALA A 57 -16.95 4.46 10.87
CA ALA A 57 -15.55 4.10 10.99
C ALA A 57 -14.79 4.47 9.71
N SER A 58 -13.88 5.44 9.80
CA SER A 58 -12.95 5.73 8.69
C SER A 58 -12.12 4.50 8.33
N LYS A 59 -12.03 4.23 7.03
CA LYS A 59 -11.28 3.10 6.46
C LYS A 59 -9.79 3.18 6.79
N ASP A 60 -9.25 4.38 6.95
CA ASP A 60 -7.82 4.60 7.24
C ASP A 60 -7.43 4.09 8.63
N ASN A 61 -8.40 3.96 9.53
CA ASN A 61 -8.18 3.40 10.85
C ASN A 61 -8.13 1.87 10.85
N TRP A 62 -8.53 1.22 9.76
CA TRP A 62 -8.54 -0.23 9.69
C TRP A 62 -7.11 -0.75 9.56
N THR A 63 -6.72 -1.65 10.47
CA THR A 63 -5.37 -2.26 10.47
C THR A 63 -5.03 -2.94 9.14
N SER A 64 -6.01 -3.53 8.48
CA SER A 64 -5.87 -4.10 7.13
C SER A 64 -5.54 -3.04 6.08
N GLU A 65 -6.20 -1.89 6.13
CA GLU A 65 -5.99 -0.80 5.18
C GLU A 65 -4.64 -0.13 5.40
N LYS A 66 -4.25 0.14 6.66
CA LYS A 66 -2.91 0.63 7.01
C LYS A 66 -1.82 -0.28 6.43
N LYS A 67 -1.94 -1.61 6.63
CA LYS A 67 -0.99 -2.60 6.06
C LYS A 67 -1.01 -2.63 4.54
N ARG A 68 -2.19 -2.46 3.91
CA ARG A 68 -2.31 -2.36 2.45
C ARG A 68 -1.57 -1.13 1.92
N LEU A 69 -1.73 0.01 2.59
CA LEU A 69 -1.06 1.27 2.24
C LEU A 69 0.46 1.18 2.45
N GLN A 70 0.92 0.66 3.60
CA GLN A 70 2.34 0.41 3.86
C GLN A 70 2.97 -0.47 2.77
N ARG A 71 2.33 -1.60 2.44
CA ARG A 71 2.79 -2.48 1.35
C ARG A 71 2.83 -1.79 0.01
N ASN A 72 1.82 -0.97 -0.29
CA ASN A 72 1.78 -0.22 -1.53
C ASN A 72 2.93 0.79 -1.58
N LYS A 73 3.16 1.57 -0.52
CA LYS A 73 4.28 2.53 -0.44
C LYS A 73 5.65 1.87 -0.37
N GLY A 74 5.70 0.57 -0.07
CA GLY A 74 6.96 -0.13 0.11
C GLY A 74 7.57 0.09 1.49
N GLU A 75 6.76 0.47 2.48
CA GLU A 75 7.18 0.63 3.86
C GLU A 75 7.27 -0.74 4.57
N GLU A 76 7.91 -0.75 5.73
CA GLU A 76 7.93 -1.94 6.58
C GLU A 76 6.51 -2.31 7.03
N TYR A 77 6.20 -3.60 7.03
CA TYR A 77 4.92 -4.10 7.52
C TYR A 77 5.01 -5.53 8.05
N PHE A 78 4.05 -5.91 8.89
CA PHE A 78 3.93 -7.29 9.37
C PHE A 78 3.01 -8.13 8.49
N SER A 79 3.56 -9.22 7.95
CA SER A 79 2.83 -10.24 7.21
C SER A 79 2.21 -11.27 8.14
N ARG A 80 1.18 -11.96 7.64
CA ARG A 80 0.57 -13.10 8.32
C ARG A 80 1.40 -14.38 8.13
N ARG A 81 1.42 -15.24 9.14
CA ARG A 81 1.80 -16.67 9.05
C ARG A 81 0.81 -17.52 9.85
N LYS A 82 0.84 -18.83 9.61
CA LYS A 82 0.10 -19.81 10.39
C LYS A 82 1.06 -20.43 11.41
N THR A 83 0.71 -20.40 12.68
CA THR A 83 1.44 -21.10 13.76
C THR A 83 1.20 -22.61 13.64
N GLU A 84 2.05 -23.43 14.26
CA GLU A 84 1.88 -24.89 14.33
C GLU A 84 0.50 -25.30 14.86
N GLN A 85 -0.03 -24.55 15.83
CA GLN A 85 -1.38 -24.70 16.39
C GLN A 85 -2.52 -24.24 15.43
N GLY A 86 -2.19 -23.82 14.21
CA GLY A 86 -3.15 -23.40 13.20
C GLY A 86 -3.65 -21.95 13.29
N LYS A 87 -3.30 -21.21 14.35
CA LYS A 87 -3.65 -19.79 14.53
C LYS A 87 -2.93 -18.89 13.52
N ILE A 88 -3.63 -17.89 13.00
CA ILE A 88 -3.02 -16.85 12.13
C ILE A 88 -2.50 -15.73 13.01
N VAL A 89 -1.20 -15.43 12.88
CA VAL A 89 -0.52 -14.34 13.58
C VAL A 89 0.12 -13.38 12.56
N PHE A 90 0.23 -12.10 12.92
CA PHE A 90 0.79 -11.03 12.07
C PHE A 90 2.12 -10.53 12.65
N ASP A 91 3.11 -11.41 12.70
CA ASP A 91 4.39 -11.19 13.39
C ASP A 91 5.60 -11.33 12.47
N VAL A 92 5.40 -11.57 11.16
CA VAL A 92 6.51 -11.73 10.22
C VAL A 92 6.90 -10.35 9.67
N PRO A 93 8.05 -9.76 10.07
CA PRO A 93 8.46 -8.47 9.56
C PRO A 93 8.80 -8.56 8.08
N ARG A 94 8.41 -7.53 7.33
CA ARG A 94 8.78 -7.34 5.93
C ARG A 94 9.43 -5.98 5.83
N ALA A 95 10.74 -5.97 5.61
CA ALA A 95 11.52 -4.75 5.51
C ALA A 95 10.97 -3.80 4.43
N SER A 96 11.20 -2.50 4.67
CA SER A 96 10.96 -1.46 3.69
C SER A 96 11.75 -1.72 2.41
N ARG A 97 11.20 -1.27 1.28
CA ARG A 97 11.81 -1.33 -0.03
C ARG A 97 12.97 -0.35 -0.09
N GLN A 98 14.06 -0.78 -0.70
CA GLN A 98 15.28 0.02 -0.79
C GLN A 98 15.98 -0.20 -2.12
N LEU A 99 16.69 0.82 -2.60
CA LEU A 99 17.52 0.73 -3.78
C LEU A 99 18.68 -0.24 -3.52
N LYS A 100 18.71 -1.36 -4.26
CA LYS A 100 19.72 -2.40 -4.05
C LYS A 100 21.03 -2.10 -4.79
N PRO A 101 22.15 -2.78 -4.45
CA PRO A 101 23.42 -2.62 -5.15
C PRO A 101 23.31 -2.87 -6.65
N ARG A 102 24.25 -2.31 -7.41
CA ARG A 102 24.32 -2.52 -8.86
C ARG A 102 24.63 -3.98 -9.21
N CYS A 103 24.51 -4.26 -10.51
CA CYS A 103 25.05 -5.48 -11.08
C CYS A 103 26.56 -5.35 -11.29
N ASN A 104 27.30 -6.46 -11.13
CA ASN A 104 28.76 -6.46 -11.16
C ASN A 104 29.34 -6.91 -12.52
N HIS A 105 28.52 -7.00 -13.58
CA HIS A 105 29.04 -7.45 -14.87
C HIS A 105 29.79 -6.31 -15.57
N THR A 106 30.86 -6.67 -16.27
CA THR A 106 31.62 -5.78 -17.13
C THR A 106 30.73 -5.13 -18.18
N ILE A 107 31.16 -3.96 -18.67
CA ILE A 107 30.46 -3.17 -19.68
C ILE A 107 30.06 -4.11 -20.83
N SER A 108 28.75 -4.27 -21.04
CA SER A 108 28.20 -5.11 -22.10
C SER A 108 27.74 -4.23 -23.24
N ALA A 109 28.10 -4.58 -24.48
CA ALA A 109 27.54 -3.91 -25.66
C ALA A 109 26.01 -4.06 -25.76
N PHE A 110 25.44 -5.10 -25.13
CA PHE A 110 24.02 -5.42 -25.22
C PHE A 110 23.16 -4.77 -24.11
N PHE A 111 23.74 -4.55 -22.93
CA PHE A 111 23.05 -3.95 -21.79
C PHE A 111 23.69 -2.61 -21.43
N LYS A 112 22.88 -1.55 -21.43
CA LYS A 112 23.28 -0.19 -21.06
C LYS A 112 23.24 0.05 -19.55
N CYS A 113 23.58 -0.95 -18.73
CA CYS A 113 23.54 -0.86 -17.27
C CYS A 113 24.45 0.25 -16.72
N SER A 114 25.63 0.43 -17.33
CA SER A 114 26.59 1.45 -16.93
C SER A 114 26.14 2.88 -17.28
N SER A 115 25.31 3.03 -18.31
CA SER A 115 24.78 4.34 -18.73
C SER A 115 23.68 4.87 -17.81
N VAL A 116 23.09 4.02 -16.97
CA VAL A 116 22.08 4.43 -16.00
C VAL A 116 22.81 5.00 -14.78
N SER A 117 22.63 6.28 -14.47
CA SER A 117 23.20 6.93 -13.27
C SER A 117 22.49 6.51 -11.97
N ASP A 118 23.14 6.64 -10.82
CA ASP A 118 22.48 6.32 -9.53
C ASP A 118 21.37 7.32 -9.18
N ASN A 119 21.51 8.58 -9.60
CA ASN A 119 20.44 9.58 -9.47
C ASN A 119 19.19 9.16 -10.27
N LEU A 120 19.35 8.71 -11.52
CA LEU A 120 18.26 8.19 -12.33
C LEU A 120 17.58 6.99 -11.66
N ARG A 121 18.36 6.06 -11.11
CA ARG A 121 17.82 4.91 -10.38
C ARG A 121 17.01 5.34 -9.16
N GLN A 122 17.50 6.31 -8.40
CA GLN A 122 16.80 6.86 -7.25
C GLN A 122 15.49 7.55 -7.66
N ASN A 123 15.51 8.34 -8.73
CA ASN A 123 14.31 9.00 -9.24
C ASN A 123 13.24 7.98 -9.68
N ILE A 124 13.65 6.97 -10.45
CA ILE A 124 12.77 5.86 -10.86
C ILE A 124 12.21 5.13 -9.64
N PHE A 125 13.04 4.83 -8.64
CA PHE A 125 12.63 4.15 -7.41
C PHE A 125 11.58 4.96 -6.65
N THR A 126 11.85 6.24 -6.38
CA THR A 126 10.94 7.14 -5.65
C THR A 126 9.62 7.29 -6.40
N THR A 127 9.68 7.57 -7.70
CA THR A 127 8.49 7.73 -8.55
C THR A 127 7.67 6.45 -8.55
N TYR A 128 8.31 5.29 -8.72
CA TYR A 128 7.63 3.99 -8.70
C TYR A 128 6.92 3.76 -7.38
N TRP A 129 7.58 3.95 -6.23
CA TRP A 129 6.97 3.63 -4.94
C TRP A 129 5.87 4.60 -4.50
N ASN A 130 5.86 5.83 -5.03
CA ASN A 130 4.77 6.78 -4.87
C ASN A 130 3.50 6.45 -5.68
N MET A 131 3.61 5.60 -6.71
CA MET A 131 2.45 5.18 -7.51
C MET A 131 1.51 4.22 -6.76
N SER A 132 0.25 4.20 -7.17
CA SER A 132 -0.72 3.19 -6.77
C SER A 132 -0.39 1.81 -7.38
N ARG A 133 -0.96 0.74 -6.81
CA ARG A 133 -0.76 -0.63 -7.32
C ARG A 133 -1.15 -0.85 -8.80
N PRO A 134 -2.27 -0.31 -9.32
CA PRO A 134 -2.57 -0.43 -10.75
C PRO A 134 -1.57 0.33 -11.63
N GLU A 135 -1.16 1.54 -11.24
CA GLU A 135 -0.15 2.32 -11.96
C GLU A 135 1.20 1.59 -11.99
N LYS A 136 1.63 1.01 -10.86
CA LYS A 136 2.83 0.15 -10.78
C LYS A 136 2.78 -1.00 -11.78
N LYS A 137 1.62 -1.62 -11.95
CA LYS A 137 1.43 -2.70 -12.93
C LYS A 137 1.61 -2.18 -14.36
N CYS A 138 0.99 -1.05 -14.68
CA CYS A 138 1.14 -0.39 -15.99
C CYS A 138 2.59 0.04 -16.24
N PHE A 139 3.25 0.60 -15.24
CA PHE A 139 4.66 1.00 -15.28
C PHE A 139 5.56 -0.18 -15.64
N ILE A 140 5.43 -1.31 -14.96
CA ILE A 140 6.21 -2.51 -15.28
C ILE A 140 5.88 -3.05 -16.68
N LYS A 141 4.59 -3.10 -17.05
CA LYS A 141 4.18 -3.53 -18.41
C LYS A 141 4.80 -2.64 -19.50
N ALA A 142 4.94 -1.34 -19.26
CA ALA A 142 5.52 -0.39 -20.21
C ALA A 142 7.05 -0.49 -20.34
N LEU A 143 7.73 -1.10 -19.37
CA LEU A 143 9.18 -1.25 -19.32
C LEU A 143 9.67 -2.66 -19.70
N VAL A 144 8.80 -3.66 -19.61
CA VAL A 144 9.16 -5.05 -19.85
C VAL A 144 8.52 -5.55 -21.14
N LEU A 145 9.36 -5.93 -22.10
CA LEU A 145 8.91 -6.51 -23.36
C LEU A 145 8.98 -8.03 -23.29
N LYS A 146 7.85 -8.70 -23.49
CA LYS A 146 7.79 -10.16 -23.66
C LYS A 146 8.10 -10.50 -25.12
N LYS A 147 9.18 -11.23 -25.35
CA LYS A 147 9.56 -11.73 -26.68
C LYS A 147 9.32 -13.23 -26.76
N GLU A 148 8.63 -13.65 -27.82
CA GLU A 148 8.44 -15.07 -28.13
C GLU A 148 9.75 -15.66 -28.67
N VAL A 149 9.90 -16.97 -28.48
CA VAL A 149 11.08 -17.70 -28.96
C VAL A 149 10.99 -17.84 -30.48
N LYS A 150 11.86 -17.14 -31.21
CA LYS A 150 11.86 -17.12 -32.69
C LYS A 150 12.37 -18.42 -33.32
N GLN A 151 13.31 -19.09 -32.68
CA GLN A 151 13.92 -20.33 -33.17
C GLN A 151 14.17 -21.28 -32.01
N ARG A 152 13.85 -22.56 -32.22
CA ARG A 152 14.17 -23.65 -31.30
C ARG A 152 15.28 -24.47 -31.91
N ARG A 153 16.25 -24.89 -31.09
CA ARG A 153 17.30 -25.83 -31.52
C ARG A 153 16.80 -27.28 -31.56
N THR A 154 15.63 -27.53 -30.99
CA THR A 154 15.01 -28.85 -30.91
C THR A 154 13.55 -28.75 -31.36
N ASP A 155 13.09 -29.76 -32.10
CA ASP A 155 11.71 -29.84 -32.61
C ASP A 155 10.68 -30.20 -31.53
N ASN A 156 11.12 -30.33 -30.26
CA ASN A 156 10.21 -30.64 -29.17
C ASN A 156 9.25 -29.46 -28.95
N PRO A 157 7.93 -29.64 -29.23
CA PRO A 157 6.93 -28.58 -29.07
C PRO A 157 6.76 -28.20 -27.58
N ASN A 158 7.17 -29.08 -26.66
CA ASN A 158 7.01 -28.97 -25.22
C ASN A 158 8.23 -28.35 -24.50
N SER A 159 8.93 -27.41 -25.14
CA SER A 159 10.00 -26.66 -24.47
C SER A 159 9.45 -25.83 -23.31
N ARG A 160 10.05 -26.00 -22.13
CA ARG A 160 9.69 -25.27 -20.89
C ARG A 160 9.72 -23.74 -21.03
N ARG A 161 10.51 -23.18 -21.96
CA ARG A 161 10.63 -21.74 -22.18
C ARG A 161 9.91 -21.33 -23.47
N GLY A 162 8.68 -20.83 -23.35
CA GLY A 162 7.92 -20.27 -24.48
C GLY A 162 8.20 -18.80 -24.78
N SER A 163 8.77 -18.06 -23.83
CA SER A 163 9.05 -16.62 -23.99
C SER A 163 10.24 -16.16 -23.16
N SER A 164 10.84 -15.04 -23.56
CA SER A 164 11.86 -14.31 -22.79
C SER A 164 11.36 -12.89 -22.48
N PHE A 165 11.91 -12.28 -21.43
CA PHE A 165 11.59 -10.90 -21.04
C PHE A 165 12.82 -10.02 -21.25
N GLN A 166 12.61 -8.85 -21.87
CA GLN A 166 13.59 -7.79 -21.99
C GLN A 166 13.21 -6.65 -21.07
N TYR A 167 14.18 -6.14 -20.32
CA TYR A 167 13.96 -5.17 -19.25
C TYR A 167 14.52 -3.82 -19.68
N HIS A 168 13.74 -2.77 -19.49
CA HIS A 168 14.15 -1.41 -19.84
C HIS A 168 13.98 -0.48 -18.63
N LEU A 169 14.85 0.51 -18.53
CA LEU A 169 14.65 1.69 -17.70
C LEU A 169 14.51 2.90 -18.63
N LYS A 170 13.70 3.88 -18.24
CA LYS A 170 13.47 5.08 -19.03
C LYS A 170 13.87 6.32 -18.25
N ASP A 171 14.43 7.26 -18.97
CA ASP A 171 14.67 8.64 -18.56
C ASP A 171 13.96 9.56 -19.57
N VAL A 172 14.00 10.87 -19.34
CA VAL A 172 13.42 11.87 -20.24
C VAL A 172 13.97 11.67 -21.67
N GLY A 173 13.13 11.11 -22.55
CA GLY A 173 13.46 10.83 -23.96
C GLY A 173 14.36 9.63 -24.23
N THR A 174 14.95 8.97 -23.21
CA THR A 174 15.92 7.89 -23.43
C THR A 174 15.44 6.56 -22.82
N THR A 175 15.63 5.47 -23.56
CA THR A 175 15.36 4.11 -23.06
C THR A 175 16.64 3.28 -22.98
N PHE A 176 16.88 2.70 -21.81
CA PHE A 176 18.05 1.88 -21.51
C PHE A 176 17.62 0.43 -21.44
N HIS A 177 18.07 -0.39 -22.40
CA HIS A 177 17.94 -1.83 -22.29
C HIS A 177 18.94 -2.34 -21.24
N VAL A 178 18.42 -2.92 -20.16
CA VAL A 178 19.21 -3.26 -18.99
C VAL A 178 19.08 -4.73 -18.63
N CYS A 179 20.02 -5.24 -17.83
CA CYS A 179 19.91 -6.60 -17.33
C CYS A 179 18.76 -6.72 -16.33
N LYS A 180 18.26 -7.94 -16.16
CA LYS A 180 17.23 -8.24 -15.16
C LYS A 180 17.62 -7.79 -13.75
N LYS A 181 18.89 -7.98 -13.35
CA LYS A 181 19.35 -7.66 -11.99
C LYS A 181 19.20 -6.17 -11.68
N ILE A 182 19.68 -5.27 -12.54
CA ILE A 182 19.58 -3.82 -12.27
C ILE A 182 18.13 -3.34 -12.30
N PHE A 183 17.27 -3.92 -13.16
CA PHE A 183 15.84 -3.62 -13.15
C PHE A 183 15.17 -4.00 -11.82
N LEU A 184 15.33 -5.26 -11.40
CA LEU A 184 14.74 -5.76 -10.14
C LEU A 184 15.32 -5.04 -8.92
N HIS A 185 16.62 -4.72 -8.93
CA HIS A 185 17.29 -4.01 -7.84
C HIS A 185 16.92 -2.53 -7.78
N THR A 186 16.63 -1.91 -8.92
CA THR A 186 16.21 -0.50 -8.98
C THR A 186 14.78 -0.31 -8.50
N LEU A 187 13.88 -1.28 -8.74
CA LEU A 187 12.49 -1.20 -8.27
C LEU A 187 12.26 -1.92 -6.95
N ASP A 188 13.21 -2.75 -6.50
CA ASP A 188 13.08 -3.71 -5.41
C ASP A 188 11.82 -4.60 -5.50
N VAL A 189 11.64 -5.18 -6.69
CA VAL A 189 10.52 -6.09 -6.98
C VAL A 189 11.02 -7.51 -7.23
N GLY A 190 10.17 -8.49 -6.89
CA GLY A 190 10.45 -9.89 -7.18
C GLY A 190 10.21 -10.24 -8.64
N GLU A 191 11.02 -11.15 -9.19
CA GLU A 191 10.86 -11.65 -10.56
C GLU A 191 9.45 -12.19 -10.83
N TRP A 192 8.90 -12.95 -9.89
CA TRP A 192 7.56 -13.51 -10.01
C TRP A 192 6.50 -12.42 -10.19
N THR A 193 6.64 -11.28 -9.50
CA THR A 193 5.71 -10.15 -9.63
C THR A 193 5.73 -9.61 -11.05
N VAL A 194 6.91 -9.44 -11.63
CA VAL A 194 7.07 -8.98 -13.02
C VAL A 194 6.44 -9.98 -13.99
N HIS A 195 6.78 -11.27 -13.85
CA HIS A 195 6.25 -12.32 -14.72
C HIS A 195 4.73 -12.45 -14.62
N ALA A 196 4.17 -12.35 -13.41
CA ALA A 196 2.73 -12.38 -13.20
C ALA A 196 2.06 -11.17 -13.86
N TRP A 197 2.64 -9.98 -13.76
CA TRP A 197 2.01 -8.77 -14.31
C TRP A 197 2.08 -8.67 -15.83
N VAL A 198 3.17 -9.16 -16.44
CA VAL A 198 3.38 -9.16 -17.90
C VAL A 198 2.81 -10.42 -18.56
N GLY A 199 2.78 -11.54 -17.84
CA GLY A 199 2.37 -12.86 -18.36
C GLY A 199 0.86 -13.07 -18.47
N ILE A 200 0.05 -12.28 -17.77
CA ILE A 200 -1.41 -12.32 -17.92
C ILE A 200 -1.77 -11.73 -19.28
N LYS A 201 -2.17 -12.59 -20.24
CA LYS A 201 -2.96 -12.16 -21.38
C LYS A 201 -4.25 -11.57 -20.81
N ASP A 202 -4.52 -10.29 -21.06
CA ASP A 202 -5.79 -9.69 -20.69
C ASP A 202 -6.88 -10.49 -21.42
N LYS A 203 -7.56 -11.41 -20.72
CA LYS A 203 -8.70 -12.13 -21.27
C LYS A 203 -9.77 -11.05 -21.48
N ILE A 204 -9.90 -10.56 -22.72
CA ILE A 204 -11.05 -9.78 -23.14
C ILE A 204 -12.25 -10.66 -22.79
N LYS A 205 -13.01 -10.28 -21.75
CA LYS A 205 -14.27 -10.93 -21.45
C LYS A 205 -15.15 -10.65 -22.67
N LYS A 206 -15.36 -11.65 -23.52
CA LYS A 206 -16.47 -11.60 -24.47
C LYS A 206 -17.73 -11.49 -23.61
N SER A 207 -18.35 -10.32 -23.58
CA SER A 207 -19.65 -10.14 -22.95
C SER A 207 -20.63 -11.04 -23.68
N CYS A 208 -21.12 -12.07 -23.00
CA CYS A 208 -22.32 -12.76 -23.41
C CYS A 208 -23.47 -11.76 -23.24
N HIS A 209 -23.94 -11.17 -24.34
CA HIS A 209 -25.34 -10.76 -24.47
C HIS A 209 -25.95 -11.79 -25.40
N GLN A 210 -26.69 -12.72 -24.81
CA GLN A 210 -27.68 -13.53 -25.51
C GLN A 210 -28.86 -12.61 -25.80
N ASN A 211 -29.24 -12.52 -27.08
CA ASN A 211 -30.61 -12.25 -27.50
C ASN A 211 -31.13 -13.53 -28.14
#